data_AF-A0A2S0NEP0-F1
#
_entry.id   AF-A0A2S0NEP0-F1
#
_cell.length_a   1.000
_cell.length_b   1.000
_cell.length_c   1.000
_cell.angle_alpha   90.00
_cell.angle_beta   90.00
_cell.angle_gamma   90.00
#
_symmetry.space_group_name_H-M   'P 1'
#
loop_
_entity.id
_entity.type
_entity.pdbx_description
1 polymer ?
#
loop_
_entity_poly.entity_id
_entity_poly.type
_entity_poly.pdbx_seq_one_letter_code
_entity_poly.pdbx_strand_id
1 'polypeptide(L)'
;MPRPVRHSPGDLAPVFVDRSTAARLVQISVDTWDSWVRSGFVPRARVQHGGITRWHWPEVEAQLLAARQPGEIDPYMKGIADAAPRRSRHASR
;
A
#
# COMPACT_ATOMS: atom_id res chain seq x y z
N MET A 1 -2.88 33.99 7.00
CA MET A 1 -3.34 33.66 5.63
C MET A 1 -2.48 32.51 5.12
N PRO A 2 -2.97 31.27 5.01
CA PRO A 2 -2.21 30.21 4.36
C PRO A 2 -2.13 30.51 2.85
N ARG A 3 -0.96 30.30 2.25
CA ARG A 3 -0.70 30.56 0.82
C ARG A 3 -1.44 29.54 -0.05
N PRO A 4 -1.97 29.95 -1.23
CA PRO A 4 -2.53 29.01 -2.19
C PRO A 4 -1.39 28.13 -2.73
N VAL A 5 -1.53 26.82 -2.55
CA VAL A 5 -0.66 25.84 -3.21
C VAL A 5 -0.94 25.90 -4.72
N ARG A 6 0.08 26.29 -5.49
CA ARG A 6 0.02 26.31 -6.95
C ARG A 6 0.28 24.87 -7.42
N HIS A 7 -0.75 24.16 -7.83
CA HIS A 7 -0.57 22.88 -8.52
C HIS A 7 -0.03 23.16 -9.93
N SER A 8 1.10 22.57 -10.31
CA SER A 8 1.58 22.64 -11.69
C SER A 8 0.62 21.81 -12.56
N PRO A 9 0.33 22.20 -13.81
CA PRO A 9 -0.61 21.49 -14.68
C PRO A 9 -0.19 20.05 -15.07
N GLY A 10 0.94 19.54 -14.53
CA GLY A 10 1.38 18.14 -14.62
C GLY A 10 1.15 17.29 -13.35
N ASP A 11 0.66 17.86 -12.26
CA ASP A 11 0.56 17.21 -10.94
C ASP A 11 -0.85 16.65 -10.62
N LEU A 12 -1.79 16.67 -11.57
CA LEU A 12 -3.13 16.14 -11.33
C LEU A 12 -3.10 14.62 -11.43
N ALA A 13 -2.75 13.96 -10.33
CA ALA A 13 -3.03 12.54 -10.17
C ALA A 13 -4.53 12.32 -10.40
N PRO A 14 -4.92 11.35 -11.24
CA PRO A 14 -6.33 11.10 -11.53
C PRO A 14 -7.07 10.75 -10.25
N VAL A 15 -8.09 11.55 -9.90
CA VAL A 15 -8.90 11.37 -8.69
C VAL A 15 -9.68 10.05 -8.74
N PHE A 16 -10.14 9.66 -9.93
CA PHE A 16 -10.82 8.39 -10.16
C PHE A 16 -10.10 7.57 -11.23
N VAL A 17 -9.77 6.32 -10.89
CA VAL A 17 -9.06 5.39 -11.78
C VAL A 17 -9.91 4.15 -12.04
N ASP A 18 -9.77 3.53 -13.22
CA ASP A 18 -10.31 2.18 -13.45
C ASP A 18 -9.38 1.11 -12.87
N ARG A 19 -9.87 -0.13 -12.91
CA ARG A 19 -9.20 -1.35 -12.46
C ARG A 19 -7.79 -1.48 -13.05
N SER A 20 -7.65 -1.28 -14.36
CA SER A 20 -6.38 -1.45 -15.08
C SER A 20 -5.36 -0.37 -14.71
N THR A 21 -5.83 0.87 -14.59
CA THR A 21 -5.00 2.01 -14.17
C THR A 21 -4.54 1.85 -12.73
N ALA A 22 -5.43 1.45 -11.82
CA ALA A 22 -5.08 1.21 -10.42
C ALA A 22 -3.98 0.14 -10.26
N ALA A 23 -4.13 -0.99 -10.95
CA ALA A 23 -3.13 -2.06 -10.96
C ALA A 23 -1.78 -1.57 -11.51
N ARG A 24 -1.80 -0.79 -12.60
CA ARG A 24 -0.60 -0.22 -13.20
C ARG A 24 0.11 0.76 -12.26
N LEU A 25 -0.62 1.62 -11.56
CA LEU A 25 -0.04 2.63 -10.66
C LEU A 25 0.71 2.00 -9.49
N VAL A 26 0.23 0.86 -8.97
CA VAL A 26 0.92 0.10 -7.90
C VAL A 26 1.81 -1.03 -8.42
N GLN A 27 1.98 -1.14 -9.74
CA GLN A 27 2.85 -2.12 -10.40
C GLN A 27 2.53 -3.59 -10.09
N ILE A 28 1.25 -3.96 -10.12
CA ILE A 28 0.79 -5.34 -9.97
C ILE A 28 -0.09 -5.77 -11.14
N SER A 29 -0.39 -7.07 -11.23
CA SER A 29 -1.38 -7.56 -12.18
C SER A 29 -2.79 -7.13 -11.78
N VAL A 30 -3.66 -7.05 -12.77
CA VAL A 30 -5.08 -6.72 -12.60
C VAL A 30 -5.82 -7.78 -11.76
N ASP A 31 -5.34 -9.02 -11.75
CA ASP A 31 -5.89 -10.09 -10.91
C ASP A 31 -5.43 -9.98 -9.45
N THR A 32 -4.18 -9.55 -9.23
CA THR A 32 -3.68 -9.24 -7.88
C THR A 32 -4.44 -8.06 -7.29
N TRP A 33 -4.68 -7.01 -8.07
CA TRP A 33 -5.51 -5.88 -7.67
C TRP A 33 -6.90 -6.34 -7.21
N ASP A 34 -7.56 -7.20 -7.98
CA ASP A 34 -8.87 -7.74 -7.59
C ASP A 34 -8.82 -8.58 -6.32
N SER A 35 -7.74 -9.32 -6.13
CA SER A 35 -7.52 -10.09 -4.91
C SER A 35 -7.37 -9.17 -3.70
N TRP A 36 -6.67 -8.03 -3.84
CA TRP A 36 -6.57 -7.00 -2.81
C TRP A 36 -7.91 -6.32 -2.50
N VAL A 37 -8.72 -6.04 -3.52
CA VAL A 37 -10.08 -5.49 -3.33
C VAL A 37 -10.96 -6.51 -2.61
N ARG A 38 -10.89 -7.79 -3.00
CA ARG A 38 -11.65 -8.88 -2.36
C ARG A 38 -11.24 -9.13 -0.92
N SER A 39 -9.93 -9.03 -0.61
CA SER A 39 -9.41 -9.19 0.76
C SER A 39 -9.65 -7.96 1.63
N GLY A 40 -10.06 -6.82 1.05
CA GLY A 40 -10.22 -5.56 1.76
C GLY A 40 -8.89 -4.85 2.07
N PHE A 41 -7.77 -5.29 1.47
CA PHE A 41 -6.47 -4.65 1.61
C PHE A 41 -6.45 -3.24 0.97
N VAL A 42 -7.21 -3.05 -0.10
CA VAL A 42 -7.51 -1.75 -0.72
C VAL A 42 -9.03 -1.51 -0.69
N PRO A 43 -9.51 -0.25 -0.80
CA PRO A 43 -10.94 0.02 -0.67
C PRO A 43 -11.72 -0.56 -1.85
N ARG A 44 -13.03 -0.76 -1.63
CA ARG A 44 -13.96 -1.07 -2.72
C ARG A 44 -14.07 0.11 -3.67
N ALA A 45 -14.45 -0.16 -4.91
CA ALA A 45 -14.70 0.89 -5.89
C ALA A 45 -15.78 1.88 -5.38
N ARG A 46 -15.43 3.17 -5.40
CA ARG A 46 -16.30 4.27 -4.95
C ARG A 46 -17.47 4.50 -5.90
N VAL A 47 -17.23 4.28 -7.19
CA VAL A 47 -18.26 4.38 -8.23
C VAL A 47 -18.47 2.99 -8.81
N GLN A 48 -19.71 2.52 -8.73
CA GLN A 48 -20.19 1.28 -9.35
C GLN A 48 -21.59 1.55 -9.90
N HIS A 49 -21.66 2.03 -11.14
CA HIS A 49 -22.92 2.36 -11.80
C HIS A 49 -22.84 2.12 -13.30
N GLY A 50 -23.87 1.46 -13.87
CA GLY A 50 -23.97 1.26 -15.33
C GLY A 50 -22.77 0.54 -15.97
N GLY A 51 -22.15 -0.41 -15.25
CA GLY A 51 -20.93 -1.11 -15.71
C GLY A 51 -19.63 -0.32 -15.55
N ILE A 52 -19.69 0.90 -15.02
CA ILE A 52 -18.51 1.71 -14.71
C ILE A 52 -18.08 1.43 -13.27
N THR A 53 -16.83 0.99 -13.12
CA THR A 53 -16.20 0.74 -11.82
C THR A 53 -14.98 1.64 -11.66
N ARG A 54 -15.00 2.57 -10.70
CA ARG A 54 -13.90 3.50 -10.43
C ARG A 54 -13.53 3.54 -8.95
N TRP A 55 -12.23 3.63 -8.69
CA TRP A 55 -11.65 3.81 -7.36
C TRP A 55 -11.26 5.26 -7.16
N HIS A 56 -11.52 5.77 -5.96
CA HIS A 56 -11.03 7.07 -5.54
C HIS A 56 -9.56 6.93 -5.13
N TRP A 57 -8.65 7.42 -5.95
CA TRP A 57 -7.22 7.16 -5.79
C TRP A 57 -6.64 7.64 -4.44
N PRO A 58 -6.98 8.85 -3.94
CA PRO A 58 -6.51 9.29 -2.63
C PRO A 58 -6.91 8.37 -1.46
N GLU A 59 -8.06 7.70 -1.55
CA GLU A 59 -8.51 6.73 -0.53
C GLU A 59 -7.68 5.43 -0.58
N VAL A 60 -7.34 4.98 -1.79
CA VAL A 60 -6.43 3.85 -2.01
C VAL A 60 -5.06 4.16 -1.42
N GLU A 61 -4.48 5.33 -1.73
CA GLU A 61 -3.17 5.74 -1.23
C GLU A 61 -3.15 5.81 0.30
N ALA A 62 -4.17 6.43 0.90
CA ALA A 62 -4.30 6.52 2.35
C ALA A 62 -4.34 5.12 3.00
N GLN A 63 -5.08 4.18 2.41
CA GLN A 63 -5.16 2.81 2.92
C GLN A 63 -3.84 2.04 2.75
N LEU A 64 -3.15 2.19 1.62
CA LEU A 64 -1.83 1.57 1.40
C LEU A 64 -0.79 2.09 2.40
N LEU A 65 -0.81 3.39 2.68
CA LEU A 65 0.06 4.01 3.69
C LEU A 65 -0.30 3.54 5.11
N ALA A 66 -1.58 3.39 5.42
CA ALA A 66 -2.05 2.88 6.72
C ALA A 66 -1.75 1.39 6.91
N ALA A 67 -1.79 0.60 5.84
CA ALA A 67 -1.44 -0.83 5.86
C ALA A 67 0.04 -1.07 6.16
N ARG A 68 0.90 -0.05 6.01
CA ARG A 68 2.29 -0.08 6.47
C ARG A 68 2.32 -0.03 8.00
N GLN A 69 2.05 -1.15 8.65
CA GLN A 69 2.21 -1.30 10.09
C GLN A 69 3.68 -1.05 10.46
N PRO A 70 3.99 -0.08 11.33
CA PRO A 70 5.33 0.06 11.89
C PRO A 70 5.57 -1.13 12.85
N GLY A 71 6.23 -2.18 12.36
CA GLY A 71 6.60 -3.33 13.18
C GLY A 71 6.39 -4.70 12.56
N GLU A 72 5.84 -4.80 11.34
CA GLU A 72 5.82 -6.08 10.61
C GLU A 72 7.25 -6.38 10.12
N ILE A 73 8.03 -7.00 11.00
CA ILE A 73 9.33 -7.57 10.65
C ILE A 73 9.04 -8.69 9.65
N ASP A 74 9.57 -8.52 8.45
CA ASP A 74 9.53 -9.54 7.40
C ASP A 74 9.84 -10.92 8.01
N PRO A 75 9.02 -11.97 7.77
CA PRO A 75 9.24 -13.29 8.34
C PRO A 75 10.64 -13.86 8.11
N TYR A 76 11.27 -13.52 6.97
CA TYR A 76 12.65 -13.85 6.67
C TYR A 76 13.63 -13.10 7.60
N MET A 77 13.43 -11.80 7.81
CA MET A 77 14.24 -10.98 8.72
C MET A 77 14.09 -11.41 10.18
N LYS A 78 12.89 -11.86 10.58
CA LYS A 78 12.64 -12.47 11.89
C LYS A 78 13.46 -13.75 12.07
N GLY A 79 13.47 -14.62 11.06
CA GLY A 79 14.26 -15.86 11.08
C GLY A 79 15.76 -15.63 11.25
N ILE A 80 16.33 -14.59 10.61
CA ILE A 80 17.74 -14.21 10.78
C ILE A 80 18.02 -13.74 12.22
N ALA A 81 17.14 -12.92 12.79
CA ALA A 81 17.29 -12.44 14.16
C ALA A 81 17.24 -13.58 15.19
N ASP A 82 16.34 -14.54 15.00
CA ASP A 82 16.19 -15.72 15.87
C ASP A 82 17.37 -16.70 15.74
N ALA A 83 17.99 -16.78 14.56
CA ALA A 83 19.15 -17.63 14.28
C ALA A 83 20.50 -17.02 14.74
N ALA A 84 20.52 -15.74 15.15
CA ALA A 84 21.75 -15.11 15.62
C ALA A 84 22.25 -15.80 16.90
N PRO A 85 23.51 -16.28 16.95
CA PRO A 85 24.02 -17.00 18.10
C PRO A 85 24.02 -16.09 19.33
N ARG A 86 23.23 -16.47 20.35
CA ARG A 86 23.26 -15.82 21.66
C ARG A 86 24.66 -15.98 22.21
N ARG A 87 25.46 -14.90 22.17
CA ARG A 87 26.84 -14.85 22.66
C ARG A 87 26.85 -15.34 24.11
N SER A 88 27.17 -16.61 24.31
CA SER A 88 27.28 -17.22 25.63
C SER A 88 28.42 -16.53 26.35
N ARG A 89 28.07 -15.69 27.35
CA ARG A 89 29.04 -15.13 28.29
C ARG A 89 29.63 -16.30 29.07
N HIS A 90 30.76 -16.82 28.60
CA HIS A 90 31.58 -17.71 29.40
C HIS A 90 32.15 -16.87 30.54
N ALA A 91 31.75 -17.21 31.76
CA ALA A 91 32.22 -16.61 32.99
C ALA A 91 33.71 -16.92 33.15
N SER A 92 34.52 -15.86 33.25
CA SER A 92 35.93 -15.97 33.64
C SER A 92 36.00 -16.23 35.14
N ARG A 93 36.68 -17.32 35.49
CA ARG A 93 36.97 -17.78 36.85
C ARG A 93 38.19 -17.06 37.42
#